data_AF-A0A517LDL3-F1
#
_entry.id   AF-A0A517LDL3-F1
#
_cell.length_a   1.000
_cell.length_b   1.000
_cell.length_c   1.000
_cell.angle_alpha   90.00
_cell.angle_beta   90.00
_cell.angle_gamma   90.00
#
_symmetry.space_group_name_H-M   'P 1'
#
loop_
_entity.id
_entity.type
_entity.pdbx_description
1 polymer ?
#
loop_
_entity_poly.entity_id
_entity_poly.type
_entity_poly.pdbx_seq_one_letter_code
_entity_poly.pdbx_strand_id
1 'polypeptide(L)'
;MFDMYENLLAHGVRKTLADRIDRLITILLDHIEFFEFNECHQRAPKMAQVLTDQTKMVFDTLLTKDCQEIMHKNEANYRLYLDIRQIIPLVEQILCCDERGDWKGARESATRCREWIERLQ
;
A
#
# COMPACT_ATOMS: atom_id res chain seq x y z
N MET A 1 12.06 2.33 10.62
CA MET A 1 11.35 1.05 10.38
C MET A 1 9.89 1.35 10.66
N PHE A 2 8.98 0.99 9.77
CA PHE A 2 7.55 1.30 9.95
C PHE A 2 7.01 0.57 11.18
N ASP A 3 6.32 1.25 12.08
CA ASP A 3 5.69 0.62 13.27
C ASP A 3 4.69 -0.47 12.86
N MET A 4 4.10 -0.36 11.66
CA MET A 4 3.25 -1.40 11.08
C MET A 4 3.97 -2.74 10.89
N TYR A 5 5.28 -2.76 10.63
CA TYR A 5 6.04 -4.01 10.52
C TYR A 5 6.03 -4.79 11.84
N GLU A 6 6.38 -4.11 12.93
CA GLU A 6 6.41 -4.70 14.27
C GLU A 6 4.99 -5.05 14.73
N ASN A 7 4.01 -4.21 14.42
CA ASN A 7 2.60 -4.44 14.73
C ASN A 7 2.04 -5.68 14.02
N LEU A 8 2.39 -5.90 12.74
CA LEU A 8 2.03 -7.11 11.99
C LEU A 8 2.62 -8.36 12.65
N LEU A 9 3.89 -8.33 13.02
CA LEU A 9 4.55 -9.46 13.69
C LEU A 9 3.93 -9.74 15.08
N ALA A 10 3.56 -8.70 15.83
CA ALA A 10 2.90 -8.83 17.13
C ALA A 10 1.53 -9.53 17.03
N HIS A 11 0.83 -9.37 15.92
CA HIS A 11 -0.46 -10.03 15.64
C HIS A 11 -0.31 -11.45 15.04
N GLY A 12 0.93 -11.96 14.96
CA GLY A 12 1.24 -13.30 14.45
C GLY A 12 1.23 -13.40 12.93
N VAL A 13 1.27 -12.28 12.23
CA VAL A 13 1.38 -12.25 10.76
C VAL A 13 2.74 -12.79 10.33
N ARG A 14 2.78 -13.62 9.28
CA ARG A 14 4.04 -14.14 8.74
C ARG A 14 4.94 -13.00 8.26
N LYS A 15 6.22 -13.10 8.59
CA LYS A 15 7.28 -12.16 8.16
C LYS A 15 7.21 -11.81 6.67
N THR A 16 6.94 -12.80 5.82
CA THR A 16 6.80 -12.60 4.37
C THR A 16 5.73 -11.58 3.98
N LEU A 17 4.59 -11.53 4.67
CA LEU A 17 3.55 -10.53 4.39
C LEU A 17 3.96 -9.16 4.92
N ALA A 18 4.55 -9.11 6.11
CA ALA A 18 5.05 -7.86 6.69
C ALA A 18 6.14 -7.23 5.81
N ASP A 19 7.11 -8.01 5.33
CA ASP A 19 8.17 -7.55 4.41
C ASP A 19 7.57 -7.03 3.09
N ARG A 20 6.52 -7.67 2.56
CA ARG A 20 5.84 -7.25 1.32
C ARG A 20 5.07 -5.95 1.50
N ILE A 21 4.41 -5.76 2.63
CA ILE A 21 3.67 -4.53 2.95
C ILE A 21 4.66 -3.36 3.14
N ASP A 22 5.73 -3.56 3.90
CA ASP A 22 6.78 -2.54 4.11
C ASP A 22 7.41 -2.08 2.78
N ARG A 23 7.71 -3.04 1.89
CA ARG A 23 8.21 -2.75 0.55
C ARG A 23 7.20 -2.01 -0.31
N LEU A 24 5.92 -2.40 -0.28
CA LEU A 24 4.85 -1.72 -1.01
C LEU A 24 4.71 -0.27 -0.54
N ILE A 25 4.71 -0.04 0.78
CA ILE A 25 4.62 1.30 1.37
C ILE A 25 5.81 2.17 0.97
N THR A 26 7.02 1.62 1.00
CA THR A 26 8.22 2.35 0.59
C THR A 26 8.11 2.82 -0.86
N ILE A 27 7.78 1.91 -1.79
CA ILE A 27 7.63 2.25 -3.22
C ILE A 27 6.49 3.23 -3.45
N LEU A 28 5.41 3.10 -2.68
CA LEU A 28 4.26 3.99 -2.74
C LEU A 28 4.61 5.40 -2.25
N LEU A 29 5.37 5.52 -1.15
CA LEU A 29 5.86 6.81 -0.67
C LEU A 29 6.80 7.47 -1.68
N ASP A 30 7.75 6.72 -2.27
CA ASP A 30 8.60 7.24 -3.35
C ASP A 30 7.74 7.76 -4.52
N HIS A 31 6.66 7.04 -4.86
CA HIS A 31 5.76 7.42 -5.95
C HIS A 31 4.94 8.67 -5.61
N ILE A 32 4.49 8.79 -4.37
CA ILE A 32 3.81 9.98 -3.84
C ILE A 32 4.74 11.20 -3.89
N GLU A 33 5.98 11.05 -3.41
CA GLU A 33 6.97 12.13 -3.43
C GLU A 33 7.26 12.61 -4.86
N PHE A 34 7.33 11.70 -5.83
CA PHE A 34 7.48 12.07 -7.24
C PHE A 34 6.38 13.05 -7.71
N PHE A 35 5.11 12.82 -7.34
CA PHE A 35 4.00 13.71 -7.69
C PHE A 35 3.97 15.02 -6.89
N GLU A 36 4.46 15.01 -5.66
CA GLU A 36 4.43 16.20 -4.80
C GLU A 36 5.52 17.22 -5.16
N PHE A 37 6.71 16.74 -5.56
CA PHE A 37 7.90 17.58 -5.74
C PHE A 37 8.27 17.86 -7.19
N ASN A 38 7.80 17.06 -8.16
CA ASN A 38 7.99 17.38 -9.56
C ASN A 38 6.77 18.15 -10.09
N GLU A 39 6.96 19.39 -10.53
CA GLU A 39 5.96 20.14 -11.32
C GLU A 39 5.62 19.47 -12.67
N CYS A 40 6.33 18.40 -13.01
CA CYS A 40 6.39 17.87 -14.35
C CYS A 40 5.19 16.99 -14.69
N HIS A 41 4.56 17.31 -15.83
CA HIS A 41 3.58 16.49 -16.55
C HIS A 41 4.22 15.24 -17.19
N GLN A 42 5.24 14.67 -16.54
CA GLN A 42 5.96 13.49 -16.99
C GLN A 42 5.37 12.29 -16.25
N ARG A 43 5.01 11.25 -17.01
CA ARG A 43 4.64 9.95 -16.44
C ARG A 43 5.78 9.41 -15.57
N ALA A 44 5.44 8.55 -14.63
CA ALA A 44 6.40 7.75 -13.87
C ALA A 44 6.55 6.34 -14.48
N PRO A 45 7.15 6.17 -15.69
CA PRO A 45 6.99 4.98 -16.51
C PRO A 45 7.57 3.70 -15.92
N LYS A 46 8.48 3.79 -14.94
CA LYS A 46 9.07 2.61 -14.27
C LYS A 46 8.50 2.31 -12.89
N MET A 47 7.88 3.29 -12.22
CA MET A 47 7.36 3.11 -10.86
C MET A 47 5.94 2.58 -10.84
N ALA A 48 5.10 2.97 -11.82
CA ALA A 48 3.73 2.50 -11.90
C ALA A 48 3.62 0.96 -12.00
N GLN A 49 4.42 0.34 -12.88
CA GLN A 49 4.44 -1.12 -13.02
C GLN A 49 4.94 -1.82 -11.73
N VAL A 50 6.02 -1.30 -11.14
CA VAL A 50 6.57 -1.86 -9.90
C VAL A 50 5.54 -1.77 -8.76
N LEU A 51 4.81 -0.65 -8.67
CA LEU A 51 3.76 -0.45 -7.69
C LEU A 51 2.59 -1.43 -7.90
N THR A 52 2.15 -1.62 -9.15
CA THR A 52 1.14 -2.63 -9.52
C THR A 52 1.58 -4.04 -9.12
N ASP A 53 2.81 -4.43 -9.45
CA ASP A 53 3.34 -5.77 -9.16
C ASP A 53 3.42 -6.03 -7.65
N GLN A 54 3.90 -5.06 -6.87
CA GLN A 54 3.96 -5.19 -5.41
C GLN A 54 2.56 -5.23 -4.78
N THR A 55 1.63 -4.42 -5.27
CA THR A 55 0.24 -4.42 -4.80
C THR A 55 -0.41 -5.78 -5.02
N LYS A 56 -0.22 -6.36 -6.21
CA LYS A 56 -0.69 -7.69 -6.53
C LYS A 56 -0.05 -8.76 -5.63
N MET A 57 1.26 -8.68 -5.39
CA MET A 57 1.93 -9.62 -4.49
C MET A 57 1.37 -9.57 -3.06
N VAL A 58 1.09 -8.37 -2.51
CA VAL A 58 0.44 -8.22 -1.20
C VAL A 58 -0.97 -8.83 -1.23
N PHE A 59 -1.77 -8.51 -2.25
CA PHE A 59 -3.12 -9.04 -2.39
C PHE A 59 -3.16 -10.57 -2.50
N ASP A 60 -2.33 -11.15 -3.38
CA ASP A 60 -2.24 -12.60 -3.55
C ASP A 60 -1.83 -13.29 -2.24
N THR A 61 -0.96 -12.66 -1.44
CA THR A 61 -0.57 -13.17 -0.11
C THR A 61 -1.74 -13.15 0.86
N LEU A 62 -2.48 -12.05 0.91
CA LEU A 62 -3.66 -11.90 1.76
C LEU A 62 -4.71 -12.97 1.45
N LEU A 63 -4.86 -13.37 0.19
CA LEU A 63 -5.81 -14.40 -0.24
C LEU A 63 -5.38 -15.85 0.06
N THR A 64 -4.14 -16.10 0.50
CA THR A 64 -3.70 -17.46 0.85
C THR A 64 -4.45 -17.97 2.08
N LYS A 65 -4.77 -19.28 2.12
CA LYS A 65 -5.48 -19.91 3.24
C LYS A 65 -4.78 -19.68 4.57
N ASP A 66 -3.46 -19.91 4.63
CA ASP A 66 -2.65 -19.68 5.83
C ASP A 66 -2.79 -18.23 6.34
N CYS A 67 -2.78 -17.25 5.45
CA CYS A 67 -2.95 -15.86 5.83
C CYS A 67 -4.36 -15.58 6.32
N GLN A 68 -5.38 -16.10 5.61
CA GLN A 68 -6.78 -15.92 5.99
C GLN A 68 -7.05 -16.53 7.38
N GLU A 69 -6.51 -17.70 7.70
CA GLU A 69 -6.65 -18.34 9.01
C GLU A 69 -6.06 -17.48 10.15
N ILE A 70 -4.90 -16.85 9.93
CA ILE A 70 -4.28 -15.96 10.91
C ILE A 70 -5.07 -14.65 11.04
N MET A 71 -5.40 -14.03 9.91
CA MET A 71 -6.05 -12.71 9.87
C MET A 71 -7.50 -12.75 10.36
N HIS A 72 -8.19 -13.90 10.29
CA HIS A 72 -9.56 -14.07 10.77
C HIS A 72 -9.63 -14.76 12.14
N LYS A 73 -8.48 -14.97 12.81
CA LYS A 73 -8.41 -15.68 14.09
C LYS A 73 -9.09 -14.94 15.23
N ASN A 74 -9.05 -13.61 15.22
CA ASN A 74 -9.65 -12.75 16.24
C ASN A 74 -9.99 -11.38 15.63
N GLU A 75 -10.72 -10.57 16.40
CA GLU A 75 -11.19 -9.26 15.95
C GLU A 75 -10.06 -8.26 15.66
N ALA A 76 -8.99 -8.26 16.46
CA ALA A 76 -7.84 -7.37 16.25
C ALA A 76 -7.12 -7.68 14.93
N ASN A 77 -6.85 -8.96 14.66
CA ASN A 77 -6.27 -9.41 13.39
C ASN A 77 -7.17 -9.09 12.20
N TYR A 78 -8.50 -9.20 12.37
CA TYR A 78 -9.44 -8.92 11.29
C TYR A 78 -9.52 -7.42 10.98
N ARG A 79 -9.46 -6.55 12.00
CA ARG A 79 -9.35 -5.10 11.80
C ARG A 79 -8.07 -4.74 11.04
N LEU A 80 -6.94 -5.31 11.46
CA LEU A 80 -5.66 -5.14 10.76
C LEU A 80 -5.73 -5.60 9.30
N TYR A 81 -6.45 -6.69 9.01
CA TYR A 81 -6.70 -7.14 7.64
C TYR A 81 -7.49 -6.13 6.81
N LEU A 82 -8.55 -5.55 7.39
CA LEU A 82 -9.33 -4.51 6.73
C LEU A 82 -8.49 -3.27 6.47
N ASP A 83 -7.64 -2.90 7.41
CA ASP A 83 -6.74 -1.75 7.28
C ASP A 83 -5.75 -1.97 6.14
N ILE A 84 -5.02 -3.09 6.12
CA ILE A 84 -4.07 -3.42 5.03
C ILE A 84 -4.78 -3.41 3.67
N ARG A 85 -6.02 -3.92 3.59
CA ARG A 85 -6.76 -3.95 2.31
C ARG A 85 -7.06 -2.57 1.74
N GLN A 86 -7.05 -1.51 2.55
CA GLN A 86 -7.24 -0.14 2.05
C GLN A 86 -6.12 0.33 1.13
N ILE A 87 -4.92 -0.27 1.20
CA ILE A 87 -3.81 0.12 0.33
C ILE A 87 -4.12 -0.11 -1.15
N ILE A 88 -4.91 -1.15 -1.46
CA ILE A 88 -5.23 -1.56 -2.83
C ILE A 88 -6.01 -0.48 -3.59
N PRO A 89 -7.21 -0.05 -3.12
CA PRO A 89 -7.95 0.99 -3.82
C PRO A 89 -7.22 2.33 -3.86
N LEU A 90 -6.37 2.63 -2.87
CA LEU A 90 -5.55 3.85 -2.87
C LEU A 90 -4.50 3.82 -3.99
N VAL A 91 -3.78 2.71 -4.13
CA VAL A 91 -2.81 2.50 -5.21
C VAL A 91 -3.50 2.51 -6.57
N GLU A 92 -4.61 1.79 -6.73
CA GLU A 92 -5.37 1.76 -7.98
C GLU A 92 -5.84 3.15 -8.40
N GLN A 93 -6.27 3.99 -7.46
CA GLN A 93 -6.72 5.34 -7.75
C GLN A 93 -5.57 6.24 -8.20
N ILE A 94 -4.40 6.17 -7.54
CA ILE A 94 -3.20 6.92 -7.94
C ILE A 94 -2.78 6.54 -9.37
N LEU A 95 -2.69 5.23 -9.64
CA LEU A 95 -2.30 4.70 -10.96
C LEU A 95 -3.32 5.08 -12.04
N CYS A 96 -4.62 4.99 -11.77
CA CYS A 96 -5.68 5.37 -12.70
C CYS A 96 -5.63 6.87 -13.05
N CYS A 97 -5.35 7.73 -12.07
CA CYS A 97 -5.15 9.15 -12.29
C CYS A 97 -3.87 9.42 -13.12
N ASP A 98 -2.76 8.73 -12.84
CA ASP A 98 -1.51 8.82 -13.62
C ASP A 98 -1.71 8.40 -15.09
N GLU A 99 -2.41 7.28 -15.32
CA GLU A 99 -2.72 6.79 -16.67
C GLU A 99 -3.52 7.82 -17.48
N ARG A 100 -4.46 8.51 -16.83
CA ARG A 100 -5.33 9.54 -17.42
C ARG A 100 -4.67 10.91 -17.51
N GLY A 101 -3.50 11.11 -16.91
CA GLY A 101 -2.87 12.42 -16.79
C GLY A 101 -3.64 13.38 -15.86
N ASP A 102 -4.48 12.85 -14.97
CA ASP A 102 -5.17 13.61 -13.93
C ASP A 102 -4.24 13.81 -12.73
N TRP A 103 -3.28 14.73 -12.88
CA TRP A 103 -2.26 15.00 -11.85
C TRP A 103 -2.87 15.53 -10.55
N LYS A 104 -3.99 16.26 -10.64
CA LYS A 104 -4.69 16.77 -9.45
C LYS A 104 -5.31 15.62 -8.67
N GLY A 105 -6.02 14.71 -9.35
CA GLY A 105 -6.58 13.51 -8.72
C GLY A 105 -5.51 12.59 -8.16
N ALA A 106 -4.40 12.38 -8.89
CA ALA A 106 -3.26 11.60 -8.41
C ALA A 106 -2.68 12.18 -7.12
N ARG A 107 -2.53 13.51 -7.04
CA ARG A 107 -2.04 14.21 -5.85
C ARG A 107 -3.01 14.11 -4.67
N GLU A 108 -4.32 14.28 -4.90
CA GLU A 108 -5.33 14.11 -3.84
C GLU A 108 -5.34 12.67 -3.29
N SER A 109 -5.26 11.67 -4.17
CA SER A 109 -5.16 10.26 -3.77
C SER A 109 -3.85 9.95 -3.05
N ALA A 110 -2.74 10.55 -3.49
CA ALA A 110 -1.44 10.46 -2.83
C ALA A 110 -1.47 11.02 -1.40
N THR A 111 -2.06 12.20 -1.20
CA THR A 111 -2.27 12.78 0.15
C THR A 111 -3.09 11.86 1.04
N ARG A 112 -4.23 11.35 0.55
CA ARG A 112 -5.08 10.42 1.31
C ARG A 112 -4.35 9.13 1.66
N CYS A 113 -3.48 8.66 0.76
CA CYS A 113 -2.67 7.48 1.01
C CYS A 113 -1.63 7.73 2.11
N ARG A 114 -0.96 8.89 2.09
CA ARG A 114 -0.05 9.30 3.16
C ARG A 114 -0.76 9.39 4.51
N GLU A 115 -1.93 10.04 4.57
CA GLU A 115 -2.73 10.11 5.81
C GLU A 115 -3.13 8.72 6.33
N TRP A 116 -3.44 7.77 5.44
CA TRP A 116 -3.73 6.40 5.83
C TRP A 116 -2.46 5.72 6.38
N ILE A 117 -1.31 5.88 5.72
CA ILE A 117 -0.02 5.34 6.18
C ILE A 117 0.36 5.89 7.56
N GLU A 118 0.17 7.19 7.80
CA GLU A 118 0.45 7.85 9.08
C GLU A 118 -0.44 7.33 10.22
N ARG A 119 -1.69 6.93 9.93
CA ARG A 119 -2.58 6.32 10.92
C ARG A 119 -2.18 4.91 11.33
N LEU A 120 -1.26 4.28 10.59
CA LEU A 120 -0.78 2.92 10.86
C LEU A 120 0.53 2.91 11.68
N GLN A 121 1.13 4.09 11.89
CA GLN A 121 2.26 4.31 12.80
C GLN A 121 1.76 4.35 14.24
#